data_AF-A0A126ZZ94-F1
#
_entry.id   AF-A0A126ZZ94-F1
#
_cell.length_a   1.000
_cell.length_b   1.000
_cell.length_c   1.000
_cell.angle_alpha   90.00
_cell.angle_beta   90.00
_cell.angle_gamma   90.00
#
_symmetry.space_group_name_H-M   'P 1'
#
loop_
_entity.id
_entity.type
_entity.pdbx_description
1 polymer ?
#
loop_
_entity_poly.entity_id
_entity_poly.type
_entity_poly.pdbx_seq_one_letter_code
_entity_poly.pdbx_strand_id
1 'polypeptide(L)'
;MNPLVQMVVFFIFAVPAFLGSVLAAWFPWAQWVGRVGTGLTMLLGGAAVNASFLIGGATYADFADDAKFAWVTYAWRAVVPGNYALWIGLLIAFEAVTGLLILSGGWPTRAGLVAAMAFHLGLGTFFSWFLTYYAAVMLVGMALLLRAEWRGQIATGPAPRRRHRLA
;
A
#
# COMPACT_ATOMS: atom_id res chain seq x y z
N MET A 1 -10.50 16.82 10.80
CA MET A 1 -10.19 15.67 11.66
C MET A 1 -8.96 15.99 12.49
N ASN A 2 -8.88 15.60 13.76
CA ASN A 2 -7.70 15.85 14.59
C ASN A 2 -6.48 15.07 14.02
N PRO A 3 -5.29 15.68 13.85
CA PRO A 3 -4.09 15.01 13.33
C PRO A 3 -3.73 13.71 14.06
N LEU A 4 -3.99 13.66 15.37
CA LEU A 4 -3.79 12.46 16.19
C LEU A 4 -4.70 11.32 15.76
N VAL A 5 -5.97 11.60 15.44
CA VAL A 5 -6.92 10.59 14.96
C VAL A 5 -6.48 10.02 13.62
N GLN A 6 -5.95 10.86 12.72
CA GLN A 6 -5.42 10.42 11.43
C GLN A 6 -4.22 9.47 11.60
N MET A 7 -3.26 9.84 12.46
CA MET A 7 -2.12 8.99 12.77
C MET A 7 -2.56 7.65 13.38
N VAL A 8 -3.51 7.67 14.32
CA VAL A 8 -4.05 6.44 14.93
C VAL A 8 -4.70 5.53 13.88
N VAL A 9 -5.55 6.08 13.00
CA VAL A 9 -6.17 5.31 11.91
C VAL A 9 -5.13 4.74 10.95
N PHE A 10 -4.03 5.45 10.72
CA PHE A 10 -2.99 4.97 9.81
C PHE A 10 -2.18 3.83 10.44
N PHE A 11 -1.74 4.00 11.69
CA PHE A 11 -0.90 3.01 12.37
C PHE A 11 -1.66 1.75 12.82
N ILE A 12 -2.98 1.83 13.08
CA ILE A 12 -3.78 0.66 13.47
C ILE A 12 -3.79 -0.42 12.38
N PHE A 13 -3.64 -0.05 11.11
CA PHE A 13 -3.55 -0.99 9.99
C PHE A 13 -2.10 -1.27 9.58
N ALA A 14 -1.25 -0.23 9.58
CA ALA A 14 0.14 -0.36 9.13
C ALA A 14 0.98 -1.27 10.05
N VAL A 15 0.77 -1.22 11.37
CA VAL A 15 1.53 -2.06 12.32
C VAL A 15 1.20 -3.55 12.15
N PRO A 16 -0.08 -3.99 12.14
CA PRO A 16 -0.42 -5.37 11.82
C PRO A 16 0.01 -5.78 10.41
N ALA A 17 -0.09 -4.89 9.43
CA ALA A 17 0.38 -5.15 8.06
C ALA A 17 1.88 -5.52 8.06
N PHE A 18 2.70 -4.69 8.69
CA PHE A 18 4.15 -4.91 8.76
C PHE A 18 4.49 -6.19 9.53
N LEU A 19 3.95 -6.35 10.75
CA LEU A 19 4.24 -7.51 11.59
C LEU A 19 3.79 -8.81 10.93
N GLY A 20 2.58 -8.85 10.38
CA GLY A 20 2.07 -10.01 9.66
C GLY A 20 2.93 -10.33 8.45
N SER A 21 3.35 -9.33 7.69
CA SER A 21 4.20 -9.51 6.51
C SER A 21 5.60 -10.04 6.84
N VAL A 22 6.22 -9.53 7.92
CA VAL A 22 7.51 -10.04 8.39
C VAL A 22 7.36 -11.48 8.87
N LEU A 23 6.34 -11.74 9.69
CA LEU A 23 6.10 -13.05 10.29
C LEU A 23 5.61 -14.10 9.29
N ALA A 24 5.12 -13.70 8.11
CA ALA A 24 4.68 -14.58 7.03
C ALA A 24 5.77 -15.55 6.54
N ALA A 25 7.05 -15.23 6.77
CA ALA A 25 8.16 -16.13 6.46
C ALA A 25 8.17 -17.41 7.33
N TRP A 26 7.58 -17.37 8.52
CA TRP A 26 7.59 -18.46 9.49
C TRP A 26 6.20 -19.01 9.79
N PHE A 27 5.14 -18.19 9.70
CA PHE A 27 3.80 -18.57 10.11
C PHE A 27 2.76 -18.39 8.99
N PRO A 28 2.01 -19.43 8.59
CA PRO A 28 1.00 -19.33 7.54
C PRO A 28 -0.15 -18.35 7.86
N TRP A 29 -0.57 -18.27 9.13
CA TRP A 29 -1.61 -17.33 9.55
C TRP A 29 -1.15 -15.87 9.45
N ALA A 30 0.16 -15.62 9.63
CA ALA A 30 0.71 -14.27 9.57
C ALA A 30 0.67 -13.71 8.14
N GLN A 31 0.77 -14.57 7.12
CA GLN A 31 0.55 -14.16 5.73
C GLN A 31 -0.85 -13.56 5.53
N TRP A 32 -1.88 -14.18 6.11
CA TRP A 32 -3.25 -13.64 6.05
C TRP A 32 -3.34 -12.29 6.75
N VAL A 33 -2.74 -12.15 7.93
CA VAL A 33 -2.70 -10.88 8.67
C VAL A 33 -1.96 -9.80 7.88
N GLY A 34 -0.81 -10.11 7.30
CA GLY A 34 -0.04 -9.18 6.47
C GLY A 34 -0.84 -8.71 5.26
N ARG A 35 -1.53 -9.63 4.58
CA ARG A 35 -2.38 -9.32 3.43
C ARG A 35 -3.58 -8.45 3.82
N VAL A 36 -4.33 -8.85 4.84
CA VAL A 36 -5.50 -8.09 5.30
C VAL A 36 -5.06 -6.72 5.81
N GLY A 37 -4.02 -6.66 6.65
CA GLY A 37 -3.48 -5.40 7.16
C GLY A 37 -3.02 -4.46 6.04
N THR A 38 -2.28 -4.96 5.04
CA THR A 38 -1.80 -4.13 3.92
C THR A 38 -2.96 -3.65 3.06
N GLY A 39 -3.92 -4.54 2.76
CA GLY A 39 -5.12 -4.18 1.99
C GLY A 39 -5.97 -3.13 2.70
N LEU A 40 -6.19 -3.27 4.01
CA LEU A 40 -6.90 -2.29 4.82
C LEU A 40 -6.11 -0.97 4.99
N THR A 41 -4.78 -1.03 5.01
CA THR A 41 -3.95 0.18 5.01
C THR A 41 -4.20 1.00 3.75
N MET A 42 -4.22 0.37 2.57
CA MET A 42 -4.51 1.06 1.32
C MET A 42 -5.98 1.53 1.25
N LEU A 43 -6.93 0.67 1.63
CA LEU A 43 -8.36 0.95 1.47
C LEU A 43 -8.89 1.95 2.51
N LEU A 44 -8.61 1.72 3.79
CA LEU A 44 -9.12 2.55 4.87
C LEU A 44 -8.13 3.65 5.25
N GLY A 45 -6.85 3.30 5.42
CA GLY A 45 -5.80 4.26 5.79
C GLY A 45 -5.48 5.27 4.69
N GLY A 46 -5.50 4.84 3.42
CA GLY A 46 -5.33 5.70 2.25
C GLY A 46 -6.68 6.23 1.75
N ALA A 47 -7.43 5.39 1.04
CA ALA A 47 -8.57 5.85 0.25
C ALA A 47 -9.67 6.50 1.10
N ALA A 48 -10.09 5.89 2.22
CA ALA A 48 -11.14 6.45 3.06
C ALA A 48 -10.71 7.74 3.78
N VAL A 49 -9.46 7.81 4.25
CA VAL A 49 -8.91 9.03 4.86
C VAL A 49 -8.82 10.15 3.82
N ASN A 50 -8.28 9.89 2.63
CA ASN A 50 -8.20 10.87 1.55
C ASN A 50 -9.59 11.33 1.09
N ALA A 51 -10.55 10.41 0.99
CA ALA A 51 -11.95 10.76 0.71
C ALA A 51 -12.54 11.67 1.80
N SER A 52 -12.25 11.40 3.08
CA SER A 52 -12.72 12.25 4.18
C SER A 52 -12.16 13.68 4.11
N PHE A 53 -10.90 13.84 3.69
CA PHE A 53 -10.28 15.16 3.52
C PHE A 53 -10.87 15.89 2.33
N LEU A 54 -11.06 15.19 1.21
CA LEU A 54 -11.65 15.77 0.02
C LEU A 54 -13.08 16.26 0.29
N ILE A 55 -13.91 15.45 0.95
CA ILE A 55 -15.26 15.81 1.39
C ILE A 55 -15.22 16.98 2.38
N GLY A 56 -14.20 17.01 3.25
CA GLY A 56 -13.95 18.10 4.19
C GLY A 56 -13.42 19.39 3.57
N GLY A 57 -13.22 19.45 2.26
CA GLY A 57 -12.75 20.63 1.55
C GLY A 57 -11.23 20.83 1.53
N ALA A 58 -10.43 19.80 1.84
CA ALA A 58 -8.99 19.88 1.74
C ALA A 58 -8.54 20.05 0.29
N THR A 59 -7.77 21.10 0.02
CA THR A 59 -7.23 21.41 -1.31
C THR A 59 -5.87 20.73 -1.58
N TYR A 60 -5.26 20.14 -0.55
CA TYR A 60 -3.94 19.52 -0.57
C TYR A 60 -2.81 20.47 -1.00
N ALA A 61 -3.01 21.78 -0.98
CA ALA A 61 -2.05 22.73 -1.53
C ALA A 61 -0.68 22.72 -0.84
N ASP A 62 -0.68 22.41 0.45
CA ASP A 62 0.46 22.38 1.36
C ASP A 62 1.11 20.98 1.50
N PHE A 63 0.53 19.94 0.89
CA PHE A 63 1.03 18.56 1.07
C PHE A 63 2.50 18.38 0.66
N ALA A 64 2.95 19.11 -0.36
CA ALA A 64 4.32 19.03 -0.88
C ALA A 64 5.26 20.12 -0.31
N ASP A 65 4.84 20.85 0.72
CA ASP A 65 5.64 21.94 1.30
C ASP A 65 6.95 21.44 1.93
N ASP A 66 6.94 20.20 2.43
CA ASP A 66 8.10 19.52 3.01
C ASP A 66 8.71 18.47 2.06
N ALA A 67 8.52 18.65 0.75
CA ALA A 67 9.13 17.77 -0.26
C ALA A 67 10.65 17.95 -0.31
N LYS A 68 11.39 16.87 -0.61
CA LYS A 68 12.86 16.90 -0.62
C LYS A 68 13.45 17.74 -1.75
N PHE A 69 12.69 17.91 -2.82
CA PHE A 69 13.12 18.61 -4.02
C PHE A 69 12.19 19.78 -4.29
N ALA A 70 12.75 20.98 -4.41
CA ALA A 70 11.96 22.20 -4.63
C ALA A 70 11.05 22.11 -5.88
N TRP A 71 11.51 21.45 -6.95
CA TRP A 71 10.70 21.26 -8.15
C TRP A 71 9.43 20.44 -7.90
N VAL A 72 9.42 19.53 -6.93
CA VAL A 72 8.23 18.76 -6.53
C VAL A 72 7.22 19.70 -5.89
N THR A 73 7.66 20.56 -4.96
CA THR A 73 6.81 21.57 -4.33
C THR A 73 6.21 22.53 -5.37
N TYR A 74 7.03 23.03 -6.30
CA TYR A 74 6.56 23.92 -7.36
C TYR A 74 5.56 23.25 -8.30
N ALA A 75 5.87 22.04 -8.79
CA ALA A 75 4.98 21.28 -9.65
C ALA A 75 3.65 20.95 -8.96
N TRP A 76 3.71 20.56 -7.68
CA TRP A 76 2.52 20.28 -6.89
C TRP A 76 1.62 21.50 -6.76
N ARG A 77 2.15 22.65 -6.33
CA ARG A 77 1.40 23.91 -6.18
C ARG A 77 0.82 24.41 -7.50
N ALA A 78 1.49 24.13 -8.62
CA ALA A 78 1.00 24.52 -9.94
C ALA A 78 -0.14 23.62 -10.47
N VAL A 79 -0.12 22.32 -10.15
CA VAL A 79 -1.00 21.33 -10.80
C VAL A 79 -2.16 20.87 -9.91
N VAL A 80 -1.88 20.58 -8.64
CA VAL A 80 -2.83 19.92 -7.75
C VAL A 80 -3.94 20.86 -7.27
N PRO A 81 -3.66 22.05 -6.69
CA PRO A 81 -4.70 22.92 -6.13
C PRO A 81 -5.76 23.34 -7.14
N GLY A 82 -5.37 23.57 -8.40
CA GLY A 82 -6.29 24.00 -9.45
C GLY A 82 -7.32 22.94 -9.84
N ASN A 83 -7.03 21.65 -9.60
CA ASN A 83 -7.88 20.52 -9.98
C ASN A 83 -7.88 19.41 -8.91
N TYR A 84 -7.83 19.80 -7.63
CA TYR A 84 -7.56 18.87 -6.53
C TYR A 84 -8.58 17.72 -6.46
N ALA A 85 -9.85 17.99 -6.76
CA ALA A 85 -10.89 16.96 -6.77
C ALA A 85 -10.61 15.84 -7.80
N LEU A 86 -10.06 16.19 -8.97
CA LEU A 86 -9.67 15.20 -9.99
C LEU A 86 -8.46 14.40 -9.50
N TRP A 87 -7.37 15.07 -9.12
CA TRP A 87 -6.11 14.40 -8.77
C TRP A 87 -6.21 13.55 -7.51
N ILE A 88 -6.85 14.08 -6.47
CA ILE A 88 -7.08 13.34 -5.23
C ILE A 88 -8.16 12.27 -5.43
N GLY A 89 -9.16 12.51 -6.27
CA GLY A 89 -10.12 11.48 -6.68
C GLY A 89 -9.46 10.28 -7.36
N LEU A 90 -8.50 10.52 -8.27
CA LEU A 90 -7.71 9.47 -8.91
C LEU A 90 -6.82 8.73 -7.89
N LEU A 91 -6.23 9.45 -6.94
CA LEU A 91 -5.48 8.83 -5.84
C LEU A 91 -6.37 7.90 -5.01
N ILE A 92 -7.54 8.37 -4.58
CA ILE A 92 -8.51 7.58 -3.81
C ILE A 92 -8.91 6.31 -4.59
N ALA A 93 -9.22 6.45 -5.88
CA ALA A 93 -9.58 5.32 -6.74
C ALA A 93 -8.43 4.31 -6.85
N PHE A 94 -7.20 4.80 -7.07
CA PHE A 94 -6.00 3.97 -7.11
C PHE A 94 -5.78 3.21 -5.80
N GLU A 95 -5.86 3.90 -4.66
CA GLU A 95 -5.67 3.30 -3.33
C GLU A 95 -6.75 2.25 -3.03
N ALA A 96 -8.01 2.55 -3.36
CA ALA A 96 -9.13 1.64 -3.17
C ALA A 96 -8.99 0.38 -4.03
N VAL A 97 -8.72 0.53 -5.33
CA VAL A 97 -8.49 -0.60 -6.24
C VAL A 97 -7.30 -1.43 -5.77
N THR A 98 -6.20 -0.79 -5.37
CA THR A 98 -5.02 -1.48 -4.86
C THR A 98 -5.34 -2.28 -3.59
N GLY A 99 -6.07 -1.69 -2.65
CA GLY A 99 -6.52 -2.37 -1.44
C GLY A 99 -7.39 -3.59 -1.74
N LEU A 100 -8.37 -3.44 -2.64
CA LEU A 100 -9.23 -4.55 -3.07
C LEU A 100 -8.44 -5.66 -3.78
N LEU A 101 -7.49 -5.31 -4.65
CA LEU A 101 -6.60 -6.28 -5.30
C LEU A 101 -5.81 -7.08 -4.26
N ILE A 102 -5.22 -6.41 -3.27
CA ILE A 102 -4.47 -7.05 -2.17
C ILE A 102 -5.36 -8.04 -1.41
N LEU A 103 -6.62 -7.67 -1.12
CA LEU A 103 -7.57 -8.51 -0.38
C LEU A 103 -8.11 -9.71 -1.18
N SER A 104 -8.04 -9.68 -2.52
CA SER A 104 -8.68 -10.67 -3.39
C SER A 104 -8.00 -12.05 -3.41
N GLY A 105 -6.77 -12.16 -2.95
CA GLY A 105 -5.97 -13.39 -3.02
C GLY A 105 -5.35 -13.63 -4.40
N GLY A 106 -4.42 -14.59 -4.49
CA GLY A 106 -3.89 -15.09 -5.76
C GLY A 106 -3.06 -14.07 -6.55
N TRP A 107 -3.24 -14.04 -7.87
CA TRP A 107 -2.54 -13.10 -8.75
C TRP A 107 -2.92 -11.62 -8.50
N PRO A 108 -4.21 -11.25 -8.31
CA PRO A 108 -4.60 -9.89 -7.94
C PRO A 108 -3.83 -9.34 -6.74
N THR A 109 -3.62 -10.15 -5.68
CA THR A 109 -2.86 -9.69 -4.50
C THR A 109 -1.47 -9.23 -4.87
N ARG A 110 -0.79 -9.94 -5.77
CA ARG A 110 0.58 -9.59 -6.17
C ARG A 110 0.61 -8.31 -6.99
N ALA A 111 -0.32 -8.14 -7.91
CA ALA A 111 -0.46 -6.91 -8.68
C ALA A 111 -0.72 -5.71 -7.74
N GLY A 112 -1.62 -5.89 -6.76
CA GLY A 112 -1.88 -4.88 -5.74
C GLY A 112 -0.66 -4.58 -4.86
N LEU A 113 0.11 -5.59 -4.44
CA LEU A 113 1.33 -5.37 -3.67
C LEU A 113 2.39 -4.62 -4.49
N VAL A 114 2.58 -4.95 -5.77
CA VAL A 114 3.51 -4.23 -6.65
C VAL A 114 3.08 -2.78 -6.84
N ALA A 115 1.78 -2.52 -7.06
CA ALA A 115 1.23 -1.18 -7.17
C ALA A 115 1.45 -0.38 -5.87
N ALA A 116 1.15 -0.97 -4.70
CA ALA A 116 1.38 -0.35 -3.40
C ALA A 116 2.87 -0.05 -3.17
N MET A 117 3.77 -0.97 -3.53
CA MET A 117 5.22 -0.74 -3.44
C MET A 117 5.66 0.43 -4.33
N ALA A 118 5.21 0.49 -5.58
CA ALA A 118 5.52 1.59 -6.49
C ALA A 118 5.03 2.95 -5.93
N PHE A 119 3.83 2.97 -5.35
CA PHE A 119 3.29 4.15 -4.70
C PHE A 119 4.12 4.60 -3.49
N HIS A 120 4.51 3.68 -2.61
CA HIS A 120 5.35 3.97 -1.45
C HIS A 120 6.76 4.42 -1.87
N LEU A 121 7.32 3.87 -2.95
CA LEU A 121 8.58 4.36 -3.52
C LEU A 121 8.45 5.80 -3.99
N GLY A 122 7.36 6.16 -4.68
CA GLY A 122 7.08 7.55 -5.07
C GLY A 122 6.97 8.48 -3.85
N LEU A 123 6.14 8.11 -2.86
CA LEU A 123 5.98 8.87 -1.62
C LEU A 123 7.30 9.08 -0.90
N GLY A 124 8.02 7.99 -0.66
CA GLY A 124 9.28 7.99 0.09
C GLY A 124 10.42 8.67 -0.65
N THR A 125 10.41 8.70 -1.98
CA THR A 125 11.46 9.38 -2.76
C THR A 125 11.25 10.89 -2.77
N PHE A 126 10.04 11.35 -3.12
CA PHE A 126 9.83 12.76 -3.47
C PHE A 126 9.36 13.66 -2.31
N PHE A 127 8.56 13.12 -1.39
CA PHE A 127 7.91 13.92 -0.33
C PHE A 127 8.73 13.89 0.97
N SER A 128 8.10 14.16 2.12
CA SER A 128 8.80 14.37 3.39
C SER A 128 9.70 13.21 3.84
N TRP A 129 10.65 13.52 4.73
CA TRP A 129 11.49 12.51 5.38
C TRP A 129 10.67 11.52 6.22
N PHE A 130 9.59 11.98 6.86
CA PHE A 130 8.66 11.10 7.56
C PHE A 130 8.10 10.02 6.61
N LEU A 131 7.61 10.42 5.43
CA LEU A 131 7.11 9.48 4.42
C LEU A 131 8.20 8.55 3.89
N THR A 132 9.47 8.98 3.92
CA THR A 132 10.61 8.14 3.53
C THR A 132 10.81 6.99 4.51
N TYR A 133 10.87 7.30 5.81
CA TYR A 133 11.04 6.27 6.84
C TYR A 133 9.84 5.33 6.89
N TYR A 134 8.63 5.88 6.81
CA TYR A 134 7.40 5.09 6.71
C TYR A 134 7.41 4.16 5.49
N ALA A 135 7.73 4.69 4.30
CA ALA A 135 7.80 3.90 3.08
C ALA A 135 8.85 2.80 3.17
N ALA A 136 10.04 3.07 3.72
CA ALA A 136 11.09 2.07 3.87
C ALA A 136 10.63 0.87 4.71
N VAL A 137 9.98 1.12 5.85
CA VAL A 137 9.42 0.07 6.72
C VAL A 137 8.36 -0.74 5.97
N MET A 138 7.40 -0.06 5.35
CA MET A 138 6.31 -0.73 4.63
C MET A 138 6.81 -1.53 3.42
N LEU A 139 7.81 -1.02 2.68
CA LEU A 139 8.42 -1.70 1.53
C LEU A 139 9.09 -3.02 1.93
N VAL A 140 9.80 -3.04 3.06
CA VAL A 140 10.38 -4.29 3.59
C VAL A 140 9.27 -5.30 3.89
N GLY A 141 8.20 -4.88 4.57
CA GLY A 141 7.05 -5.74 4.84
C GLY A 141 6.42 -6.27 3.54
N MET A 142 6.04 -5.38 2.62
CA MET A 142 5.40 -5.77 1.36
C MET A 142 6.26 -6.68 0.50
N ALA A 143 7.59 -6.48 0.47
CA ALA A 143 8.51 -7.35 -0.27
C ALA A 143 8.54 -8.77 0.33
N LEU A 144 8.54 -8.89 1.66
CA LEU A 144 8.48 -10.19 2.34
C LEU A 144 7.14 -10.89 2.12
N LEU A 145 6.03 -10.14 2.19
CA LEU A 145 4.70 -10.66 1.91
C LEU A 145 4.56 -11.12 0.46
N LEU A 146 5.03 -10.32 -0.51
CA LEU A 146 5.01 -10.68 -1.92
C LEU A 146 5.81 -11.96 -2.18
N ARG A 147 6.97 -12.11 -1.54
CA ARG A 147 7.77 -13.33 -1.59
C ARG A 147 7.02 -14.54 -1.01
N ALA A 148 6.29 -14.35 0.09
CA ALA A 148 5.46 -15.40 0.69
C ALA A 148 4.30 -15.81 -0.23
N GLU A 149 3.60 -14.84 -0.84
CA GLU A 149 2.55 -15.06 -1.83
C GLU A 149 3.07 -15.81 -3.07
N TRP A 150 4.31 -15.55 -3.51
CA TRP A 150 4.96 -16.34 -4.56
C TRP A 150 5.23 -17.78 -4.16
N ARG A 151 5.80 -18.02 -2.97
CA ARG A 151 6.10 -19.36 -2.47
C ARG A 151 4.85 -20.21 -2.25
N GLY A 152 3.79 -19.62 -1.71
CA GLY A 152 2.53 -20.30 -1.45
C GLY A 152 1.88 -20.89 -2.70
N GLN A 153 1.96 -20.22 -3.86
CA GLN A 153 1.44 -20.78 -5.12
C GLN A 153 2.31 -21.88 -5.72
N ILE A 154 3.63 -21.82 -5.54
CA ILE A 154 4.51 -22.91 -5.99
C ILE A 154 4.18 -24.20 -5.22
N ALA A 155 3.87 -24.08 -3.92
CA ALA A 155 3.50 -25.22 -3.08
C ALA A 155 2.12 -25.81 -3.43
N THR A 156 1.19 -25.02 -3.98
CA THR A 156 -0.15 -25.48 -4.40
C THR A 156 -0.28 -25.81 -5.88
N GLY A 157 0.82 -25.71 -6.66
CA GLY A 157 0.84 -26.12 -8.06
C GLY A 157 0.54 -27.62 -8.23
N PRO A 158 -0.01 -28.06 -9.38
CA PRO A 158 -0.36 -29.46 -9.59
C PRO A 158 0.87 -30.34 -9.38
N ALA A 159 0.77 -31.29 -8.44
CA ALA A 159 1.82 -32.27 -8.18
C ALA A 159 2.27 -32.89 -9.51
N PRO A 160 3.59 -33.08 -9.73
CA PRO A 160 4.06 -33.67 -10.97
C PRO A 160 3.36 -35.02 -11.12
N ARG A 161 2.55 -35.16 -12.18
CA ARG A 161 1.88 -36.42 -12.52
C ARG A 161 2.96 -37.49 -12.50
N ARG A 162 2.95 -38.34 -11.47
CA ARG A 162 3.75 -39.55 -11.40
C ARG A 162 3.40 -40.31 -12.66
N ARG A 163 4.26 -40.23 -13.68
CA ARG A 163 4.16 -41.10 -14.84
C ARG A 163 4.40 -42.49 -14.28
N HIS A 164 3.30 -43.21 -14.02
CA HIS A 164 3.36 -44.66 -13.88
C HIS A 164 3.94 -45.16 -15.20
N ARG A 165 5.23 -45.50 -15.18
CA ARG A 165 5.80 -46.40 -16.18
C ARG A 165 5.02 -47.70 -16.01
N LEU A 166 4.11 -47.95 -16.93
CA LEU A 166 3.65 -49.31 -17.18
C LEU A 166 4.78 -50.03 -17.90
N ALA A 167 5.22 -51.12 -17.28
CA ALA A 167 6.04 -52.23 -17.77
C ALA A 167 7.19 -51.90 -18.72
#